data_AF-A0A7W0GQY2-F1
#
_entry.id   AF-A0A7W0GQY2-F1
#
_cell.length_a   1.000
_cell.length_b   1.000
_cell.length_c   1.000
_cell.angle_alpha   90.00
_cell.angle_beta   90.00
_cell.angle_gamma   90.00
#
_symmetry.space_group_name_H-M   'P 1'
#
loop_
_entity.id
_entity.type
_entity.pdbx_description
1 polymer ?
#
loop_
_entity_poly.entity_id
_entity_poly.type
_entity_poly.pdbx_seq_one_letter_code
_entity_poly.pdbx_strand_id
1 'polypeptide(L)'
;MSEFGRTVRENGNRGTDHGHANAMFVIGNNVRGGKVYGRWPGLKSEQLYEGRDLALTTDFRDVFGEVARKHLGTSNVQAVFPGYNSAESKFLNFLS
;
A
#
# COMPACT_ATOMS: atom_id res chain seq x y z
N MET A 1 3.96 -0.08 -4.30
CA MET A 1 4.45 -1.05 -5.30
C MET A 1 3.66 -0.81 -6.56
N SER A 2 4.31 -0.14 -7.52
CA SER A 2 3.92 0.05 -8.92
C SER A 2 4.69 1.28 -9.43
N GLU A 3 5.33 1.18 -10.59
CA GLU A 3 5.88 2.36 -11.29
C GLU A 3 4.77 3.21 -11.94
N PHE A 4 3.52 2.76 -11.87
CA PHE A 4 2.35 3.44 -12.43
C PHE A 4 1.65 4.36 -11.43
N GLY A 5 2.18 4.52 -10.21
CA GLY A 5 1.75 5.63 -9.34
C GLY A 5 1.98 6.96 -10.06
N ARG A 6 1.10 7.95 -9.87
CA ARG A 6 1.19 9.27 -10.53
C ARG A 6 1.24 10.38 -9.50
N THR A 7 1.97 11.44 -9.81
CA THR A 7 1.96 12.67 -9.00
C THR A 7 0.56 13.26 -8.96
N VAL A 8 0.17 13.85 -7.83
CA VAL A 8 -1.12 14.58 -7.73
C VAL A 8 -1.03 15.91 -8.47
N ARG A 9 0.12 16.57 -8.39
CA ARG A 9 0.37 17.80 -9.14
C ARG A 9 0.73 17.53 -10.60
N GLU A 10 0.26 18.43 -11.45
CA GLU A 10 0.62 18.52 -12.86
C GLU A 10 2.12 18.85 -13.02
N ASN A 11 2.77 18.30 -14.03
CA ASN A 11 4.15 18.61 -14.40
C ASN A 11 4.20 19.76 -15.43
N GLY A 12 5.42 20.21 -15.79
CA GLY A 12 5.61 21.33 -16.72
C GLY A 12 5.08 21.12 -18.14
N ASN A 13 4.71 19.89 -18.50
CA ASN A 13 4.21 19.51 -19.82
C ASN A 13 2.68 19.31 -19.86
N ARG A 14 1.96 19.73 -18.81
CA ARG A 14 0.51 19.50 -18.64
C ARG A 14 0.12 18.02 -18.53
N GLY A 15 1.01 17.22 -17.96
CA GLY A 15 0.80 15.81 -17.65
C GLY A 15 1.07 15.51 -16.18
N THR A 16 1.29 14.25 -15.86
CA THR A 16 1.76 13.81 -14.53
C THR A 16 3.14 13.16 -14.66
N ASP A 17 3.86 13.02 -13.55
CA ASP A 17 5.10 12.23 -13.49
C ASP A 17 4.87 10.92 -12.74
N HIS A 18 5.91 10.09 -12.64
CA HIS A 18 5.92 8.92 -11.76
C HIS A 18 5.74 9.41 -10.32
N GLY A 19 4.79 8.80 -9.62
CA GLY A 19 4.37 9.19 -8.28
C GLY A 19 4.85 8.25 -7.19
N HIS A 20 4.90 8.78 -5.97
CA HIS A 20 5.46 8.06 -4.81
C HIS A 20 4.59 6.90 -4.28
N ALA A 21 3.27 6.96 -4.47
CA ALA A 21 2.34 5.97 -3.93
C ALA A 21 1.15 5.70 -4.88
N ASN A 22 0.46 4.59 -4.63
CA ASN A 22 -0.68 4.12 -5.41
C ASN A 22 -1.69 3.36 -4.51
N ALA A 23 -2.89 3.10 -5.05
CA ALA A 23 -3.84 2.18 -4.43
C ALA A 23 -3.57 0.73 -4.86
N MET A 24 -3.92 -0.22 -3.98
CA MET A 24 -3.94 -1.65 -4.29
C MET A 24 -5.36 -2.19 -4.15
N PHE A 25 -5.78 -2.99 -5.11
CA PHE A 25 -7.01 -3.76 -5.00
C PHE A 25 -6.68 -5.17 -4.53
N VAL A 26 -7.45 -5.67 -3.57
CA VAL A 26 -7.38 -7.05 -3.11
C VAL A 26 -8.74 -7.70 -3.35
N ILE A 27 -8.75 -8.82 -4.06
CA ILE A 27 -9.96 -9.51 -4.51
C ILE A 27 -9.79 -11.00 -4.24
N GLY A 28 -10.81 -11.63 -3.67
CA GLY A 28 -10.80 -13.06 -3.37
C GLY A 28 -11.87 -13.42 -2.34
N ASN A 29 -12.18 -14.72 -2.23
CA ASN A 29 -13.27 -15.23 -1.40
C ASN A 29 -13.10 -14.89 0.10
N ASN A 30 -11.87 -14.95 0.60
CA ASN A 30 -11.55 -14.71 2.02
C ASN A 30 -11.23 -13.23 2.31
N VAL A 31 -11.40 -12.35 1.33
CA VAL A 31 -11.19 -10.91 1.53
C VAL A 31 -12.41 -10.34 2.24
N ARG A 32 -12.16 -9.68 3.38
CA ARG A 32 -13.14 -8.83 4.07
C ARG A 32 -13.38 -7.56 3.25
N GLY A 33 -14.11 -7.69 2.14
CA GLY A 33 -14.36 -6.63 1.18
C GLY A 33 -15.26 -5.50 1.69
N GLY A 34 -15.57 -4.54 0.80
CA GLY A 34 -16.45 -3.40 1.10
C GLY A 34 -15.81 -2.31 1.97
N LYS A 35 -14.47 -2.33 2.10
CA LYS A 35 -13.72 -1.41 2.95
C LYS A 35 -12.47 -0.89 2.22
N VAL A 36 -12.13 0.36 2.51
CA VAL A 36 -10.79 0.89 2.23
C VAL A 36 -9.93 0.61 3.45
N TYR A 37 -8.87 -0.15 3.26
CA TYR A 37 -7.89 -0.43 4.32
C TYR A 37 -6.76 0.59 4.29
N GLY A 38 -6.10 0.76 5.45
CA GLY A 38 -5.04 1.73 5.63
C GLY A 38 -5.58 3.14 5.92
N ARG A 39 -4.68 4.14 5.88
CA ARG A 39 -5.03 5.53 6.11
C ARG A 39 -5.12 6.26 4.78
N TRP A 40 -6.16 7.07 4.61
CA TRP A 40 -6.30 7.99 3.49
C TRP A 40 -6.31 9.43 4.03
N PRO A 41 -5.19 10.16 3.98
CA PRO A 41 -5.13 11.50 4.55
C PRO A 41 -5.90 12.50 3.67
N GLY A 42 -5.97 12.30 2.35
CA GLY A 42 -6.63 13.19 1.40
C GLY A 42 -5.65 13.80 0.40
N LEU A 43 -6.09 14.85 -0.31
CA LEU A 43 -5.33 15.50 -1.39
C LEU A 43 -4.98 16.96 -1.11
N LYS A 44 -5.26 17.48 0.10
CA LYS A 44 -4.85 18.85 0.45
C LYS A 44 -3.32 18.92 0.45
N SER A 45 -2.76 20.08 0.13
CA SER A 45 -1.30 20.26 0.00
C SER A 45 -0.52 19.76 1.21
N GLU A 46 -1.03 19.97 2.42
CA GLU A 46 -0.40 19.57 3.69
C GLU A 46 -0.48 18.06 3.96
N GLN A 47 -1.30 17.35 3.19
CA GLN A 47 -1.53 15.91 3.28
C GLN A 47 -0.72 15.12 2.24
N LEU A 48 -0.12 15.83 1.28
CA LEU A 48 0.71 15.25 0.23
C LEU A 48 2.15 15.13 0.71
N TYR A 49 2.83 14.07 0.28
CA TYR A 49 4.27 13.94 0.43
C TYR A 49 4.97 15.03 -0.39
N GLU A 50 5.80 15.83 0.29
CA GLU A 50 6.49 17.00 -0.29
C GLU A 50 5.55 17.97 -1.02
N GLY A 51 4.26 18.01 -0.62
CA GLY A 51 3.25 18.85 -1.25
C GLY A 51 2.86 18.46 -2.68
N ARG A 52 3.36 17.32 -3.20
CA ARG A 52 3.27 16.94 -4.62
C ARG A 52 2.69 15.55 -4.84
N ASP A 53 3.09 14.60 -4.00
CA ASP A 53 2.83 13.18 -4.16
C ASP A 53 1.80 12.67 -3.15
N LEU A 54 1.16 11.54 -3.46
CA LEU A 54 0.37 10.84 -2.46
C LEU A 54 1.27 10.41 -1.30
N ALA A 55 0.82 10.66 -0.07
CA ALA A 55 1.49 10.15 1.12
C ALA A 55 1.43 8.61 1.15
N LEU A 56 2.59 7.97 1.29
CA LEU A 56 2.65 6.52 1.52
C LEU A 56 2.17 6.20 2.94
N THR A 57 1.02 5.55 3.05
CA THR A 57 0.42 5.21 4.37
C THR A 57 0.46 3.73 4.69
N THR A 58 0.74 2.87 3.71
CA THR A 58 0.81 1.43 3.85
C THR A 58 1.93 0.92 2.99
N ASP A 59 2.84 0.17 3.59
CA ASP A 59 3.88 -0.52 2.86
C ASP A 59 3.31 -1.77 2.19
N PHE A 60 3.67 -2.01 0.93
CA PHE A 60 3.18 -3.17 0.19
C PHE A 60 3.57 -4.51 0.84
N ARG A 61 4.68 -4.53 1.59
CA ARG A 61 5.16 -5.73 2.30
C ARG A 61 4.23 -6.13 3.44
N ASP A 62 3.52 -5.17 4.05
CA ASP A 62 2.51 -5.48 5.07
C ASP A 62 1.29 -6.16 4.42
N VAL A 63 0.90 -5.73 3.22
CA VAL A 63 -0.18 -6.35 2.44
C VAL A 63 0.19 -7.78 2.04
N PHE A 64 1.33 -7.97 1.38
CA PHE A 64 1.74 -9.32 0.98
C PHE A 64 2.16 -10.20 2.14
N GLY A 65 2.65 -9.63 3.25
CA GLY A 65 2.93 -10.37 4.47
C GLY A 65 1.68 -11.05 5.00
N GLU A 66 0.56 -10.33 5.03
CA GLU A 66 -0.74 -10.90 5.41
C GLU A 66 -1.19 -12.00 4.43
N VAL A 67 -1.06 -11.78 3.12
CA VAL A 67 -1.38 -12.81 2.11
C VAL A 67 -0.50 -14.05 2.28
N ALA A 68 0.81 -13.87 2.41
CA ALA A 68 1.74 -14.97 2.59
C ALA A 68 1.40 -15.78 3.86
N ARG A 69 1.08 -15.10 4.96
CA ARG A 69 0.75 -15.73 6.25
C ARG A 69 -0.60 -16.44 6.26
N LYS A 70 -1.66 -15.77 5.81
CA LYS A 70 -3.04 -16.23 5.97
C LYS A 70 -3.60 -16.98 4.76
N HIS A 71 -3.14 -16.65 3.56
CA HIS A 71 -3.59 -17.32 2.34
C HIS A 71 -2.64 -18.44 1.89
N LEU A 72 -1.33 -18.18 1.89
CA LEU A 72 -0.33 -19.18 1.47
C LEU A 72 0.17 -20.05 2.63
N GLY A 73 -0.14 -19.69 3.87
CA GLY A 73 0.18 -20.50 5.05
C GLY A 73 1.64 -20.46 5.49
N THR A 74 2.43 -19.46 5.10
CA THR A 74 3.83 -19.37 5.58
C THR A 74 3.86 -19.13 7.09
N SER A 75 4.70 -19.88 7.81
CA SER A 75 4.96 -19.65 9.23
C SER A 75 6.05 -18.60 9.48
N ASN A 76 6.83 -18.25 8.45
CA ASN A 76 7.95 -17.32 8.55
C ASN A 76 7.87 -16.23 7.46
N VAL A 77 7.10 -15.18 7.72
CA VAL A 77 6.96 -14.03 6.81
C VAL A 77 8.29 -13.28 6.66
N GLN A 78 9.12 -13.26 7.69
CA GLN A 78 10.42 -12.56 7.67
C GLN A 78 11.37 -13.12 6.60
N ALA A 79 11.27 -14.43 6.29
CA ALA A 79 12.02 -15.05 5.21
C ALA A 79 11.56 -14.59 3.81
N VAL A 80 10.29 -14.17 3.66
CA VAL A 80 9.76 -13.65 2.40
C VAL A 80 10.21 -12.21 2.16
N PHE A 81 10.31 -11.40 3.22
CA PHE A 81 10.81 -10.02 3.15
C PHE A 81 12.01 -9.78 4.08
N PRO A 82 13.21 -10.29 3.72
CA PRO A 82 14.42 -10.09 4.51
C PRO A 82 14.73 -8.59 4.73
N GLY A 83 15.16 -8.24 5.94
CA GLY A 83 15.51 -6.86 6.30
C GLY A 83 14.31 -5.91 6.51
N TYR A 84 13.08 -6.40 6.34
CA TYR A 84 11.88 -5.63 6.65
C TYR A 84 11.21 -6.15 7.93
N ASN A 85 10.84 -5.25 8.86
CA ASN A 85 10.08 -5.62 10.04
C ASN A 85 8.67 -6.09 9.64
N SER A 86 8.51 -7.41 9.54
CA SER A 86 7.33 -8.10 9.04
C SER A 86 6.42 -8.57 10.17
N ALA A 87 6.26 -7.77 11.22
CA ALA A 87 5.41 -8.11 12.36
C ALA A 87 3.93 -8.18 11.94
N GLU A 88 3.22 -9.21 12.42
CA GLU A 88 1.78 -9.39 12.14
C GLU A 88 0.93 -8.22 12.65
N SER A 89 1.41 -7.45 13.63
CA SER A 89 0.75 -6.23 14.12
C SER A 89 0.62 -5.12 13.07
N LYS A 90 1.37 -5.21 11.96
CA LYS A 90 1.30 -4.27 10.85
C LYS A 90 0.32 -4.71 9.76
N PHE A 91 -0.24 -5.92 9.87
CA PHE A 91 -1.23 -6.40 8.92
C PHE A 91 -2.51 -5.56 9.01
N LEU A 92 -3.05 -5.26 7.84
CA LEU A 92 -4.28 -4.49 7.69
C LEU A 92 -5.52 -5.31 8.06
N ASN A 93 -5.36 -6.62 8.26
CA ASN A 93 -6.43 -7.54 8.57
C ASN A 93 -7.54 -7.45 7.51
N PHE A 94 -7.18 -7.63 6.24
CA PHE A 94 -8.15 -7.76 5.15
C PHE A 94 -8.49 -9.21 4.81
N LEU A 95 -7.74 -10.22 5.30
CA LEU A 95 -8.07 -11.64 5.12
C LEU A 95 -8.68 -12.25 6.39
N SER A 96 -9.79 -12.98 6.23
CA SER A 96 -10.44 -13.83 7.23
C SER A 96 -9.46 -14.84 7.83
#